data_AF-A0A2S9JPU5-F1
#
_entry.id   AF-A0A2S9JPU5-F1
#
_cell.length_a   1.000
_cell.length_b   1.000
_cell.length_c   1.000
_cell.angle_alpha   90.00
_cell.angle_beta   90.00
_cell.angle_gamma   90.00
#
_symmetry.space_group_name_H-M   'P 1'
#
loop_
_entity.id
_entity.type
_entity.pdbx_description
1 polymer ?
#
loop_
_entity_poly.entity_id
_entity_poly.type
_entity_poly.pdbx_seq_one_letter_code
_entity_poly.pdbx_strand_id
1 'polypeptide(L)'
;MADRAVRRWSVPDRQLQQPGPAAAERFESFAGTGRRFSFELQPGLSLNEAIATPLATANLRAASLVIEGGAFAPFHYLMPALSTDGLHAAWYSDTFSPAGETLMERGNVTFGERDGAAFIHCHATWIEPDGRRCAGHILPHETIVSQPVRATVWGVETIRMVSEPDAETAFTIFHPVPVSEPAAEDTGPRTIIARVCPNEDITGALEAICRKHGFAGAHLRGGVGSLIGARYADGTRVDDIATEVFITGGFVSADARRTRIEITMVDTKGGITRGDLERGDNPVCITFELCLEEA
;
A
#
# COMPACT_ATOMS: atom_id res chain seq x y z
N MET A 1 -1.65 -17.95 -38.33
CA MET A 1 -1.11 -18.15 -36.97
C MET A 1 0.03 -17.14 -36.80
N ALA A 2 -0.30 -15.96 -36.26
CA ALA A 2 0.66 -14.89 -36.10
C ALA A 2 1.29 -15.03 -34.71
N ASP A 3 2.60 -15.18 -34.70
CA ASP A 3 3.46 -15.23 -33.54
C ASP A 3 3.31 -13.91 -32.77
N ARG A 4 2.61 -13.95 -31.63
CA ARG A 4 2.40 -12.79 -30.77
C ARG A 4 3.70 -12.60 -30.00
N ALA A 5 4.62 -11.82 -30.58
CA ALA A 5 5.85 -11.43 -29.93
C ALA A 5 5.53 -10.78 -28.58
N VAL A 6 5.72 -11.55 -27.50
CA VAL A 6 5.82 -11.02 -26.14
C VAL A 6 6.97 -10.03 -26.19
N ARG A 7 6.66 -8.73 -26.16
CA ARG A 7 7.69 -7.70 -26.03
C ARG A 7 8.46 -8.04 -24.75
N ARG A 8 9.69 -8.52 -24.89
CA ARG A 8 10.60 -8.64 -23.76
C ARG A 8 11.02 -7.22 -23.41
N TRP A 9 10.46 -6.70 -22.33
CA TRP A 9 10.88 -5.46 -21.71
C TRP A 9 12.28 -5.73 -21.17
N SER A 10 13.30 -5.21 -21.86
CA SER A 10 14.65 -5.26 -21.32
C SER A 10 14.66 -4.36 -20.09
N VAL A 11 15.11 -4.90 -18.94
CA VAL A 11 15.22 -4.21 -17.64
C VAL A 11 16.62 -3.62 -17.35
N PRO A 12 17.35 -2.93 -18.27
CA PRO A 12 18.59 -2.25 -17.87
C PRO A 12 18.36 -1.14 -16.84
N ASP A 13 17.24 -0.42 -16.93
CA ASP A 13 17.05 0.86 -16.23
C ASP A 13 15.99 0.81 -15.11
N ARG A 14 15.47 -0.39 -14.75
CA ARG A 14 14.42 -0.60 -13.73
C ARG A 14 13.26 0.42 -13.82
N GLN A 15 12.86 0.67 -15.05
CA GLN A 15 11.78 1.58 -15.41
C GLN A 15 10.75 0.80 -16.24
N LEU A 16 9.47 1.03 -15.96
CA LEU A 16 8.36 0.50 -16.72
C LEU A 16 7.67 1.62 -17.52
N GLN A 17 7.58 1.42 -18.82
CA GLN A 17 6.63 2.16 -19.66
C GLN A 17 5.20 1.83 -19.24
N GLN A 18 4.51 2.83 -18.70
CA GLN A 18 3.08 2.76 -18.38
C GLN A 18 2.24 2.98 -19.64
N PRO A 19 0.98 2.50 -19.70
CA PRO A 19 0.14 2.61 -20.91
C PRO A 19 -0.18 4.05 -21.33
N GLY A 20 -0.31 4.95 -20.36
CA GLY A 20 -0.62 6.36 -20.61
C GLY A 20 0.56 7.31 -20.35
N PRO A 21 0.32 8.63 -20.52
CA PRO A 21 1.33 9.64 -20.29
C PRO A 21 1.68 9.70 -18.80
N ALA A 22 2.97 9.92 -18.50
CA ALA A 22 3.41 10.19 -17.14
C ALA A 22 2.73 11.46 -16.59
N ALA A 23 2.17 11.37 -15.38
CA ALA A 23 1.68 12.52 -14.64
C ALA A 23 2.81 13.55 -14.43
N ALA A 24 2.48 14.84 -14.52
CA ALA A 24 3.46 15.91 -14.37
C ALA A 24 3.94 16.08 -12.91
N GLU A 25 3.01 16.00 -11.95
CA GLU A 25 3.35 15.85 -10.53
C GLU A 25 3.54 14.36 -10.23
N ARG A 26 4.70 13.97 -9.70
CA ARG A 26 5.08 12.57 -9.50
C ARG A 26 4.68 12.00 -8.15
N PHE A 27 4.12 12.83 -7.28
CA PHE A 27 3.51 12.42 -6.03
C PHE A 27 2.42 13.42 -5.61
N GLU A 28 1.36 12.91 -5.02
CA GLU A 28 0.28 13.71 -4.45
C GLU A 28 0.38 13.61 -2.93
N SER A 29 0.28 14.74 -2.20
CA SER A 29 0.39 14.70 -0.75
C SER A 29 -0.25 15.91 -0.08
N PHE A 30 -1.00 15.63 0.97
CA PHE A 30 -1.69 16.63 1.79
C PHE A 30 -1.46 16.30 3.26
N ALA A 31 -1.41 17.34 4.09
CA ALA A 31 -1.25 17.21 5.53
C ALA A 31 -2.51 17.69 6.25
N GLY A 32 -2.84 17.03 7.35
CA GLY A 32 -3.89 17.48 8.26
C GLY A 32 -3.63 17.02 9.68
N THR A 33 -4.60 17.22 10.55
CA THR A 33 -4.49 16.80 11.94
C THR A 33 -4.81 15.31 12.06
N GLY A 34 -3.79 14.54 12.43
CA GLY A 34 -3.85 13.10 12.59
C GLY A 34 -4.61 12.67 13.83
N ARG A 35 -5.32 11.54 13.72
CA ARG A 35 -5.94 10.83 14.83
C ARG A 35 -5.45 9.40 14.85
N ARG A 36 -5.14 8.91 16.06
CA ARG A 36 -4.70 7.52 16.30
C ARG A 36 -5.59 6.85 17.32
N PHE A 37 -6.04 5.65 17.01
CA PHE A 37 -6.74 4.77 17.96
C PHE A 37 -6.61 3.30 17.54
N SER A 38 -7.06 2.40 18.41
CA SER A 38 -7.16 0.97 18.10
C SER A 38 -8.61 0.51 18.28
N PHE A 39 -8.99 -0.53 17.55
CA PHE A 39 -10.30 -1.19 17.66
C PHE A 39 -10.16 -2.68 17.29
N GLU A 40 -11.23 -3.43 17.52
CA GLU A 40 -11.31 -4.84 17.14
C GLU A 40 -12.17 -5.02 15.90
N LEU A 41 -11.60 -5.68 14.88
CA LEU A 41 -12.33 -6.19 13.74
C LEU A 41 -13.26 -7.30 14.23
N GLN A 42 -14.55 -7.13 14.04
CA GLN A 42 -15.56 -8.05 14.58
C GLN A 42 -15.70 -9.29 13.69
N PRO A 43 -15.81 -10.50 14.27
CA PRO A 43 -16.07 -11.73 13.53
C PRO A 43 -17.35 -11.67 12.69
N GLY A 44 -17.35 -12.39 11.57
CA GLY A 44 -18.51 -12.53 10.68
C GLY A 44 -18.68 -11.38 9.70
N LEU A 45 -17.87 -10.33 9.77
CA LEU A 45 -17.87 -9.22 8.82
C LEU A 45 -16.78 -9.41 7.76
N SER A 46 -17.02 -8.86 6.57
CA SER A 46 -15.94 -8.69 5.59
C SER A 46 -14.85 -7.78 6.15
N LEU A 47 -13.60 -7.99 5.74
CA LEU A 47 -12.49 -7.15 6.17
C LEU A 47 -12.75 -5.67 5.86
N ASN A 48 -13.36 -5.37 4.70
CA ASN A 48 -13.79 -4.03 4.35
C ASN A 48 -14.77 -3.44 5.37
N GLU A 49 -15.84 -4.17 5.69
CA GLU A 49 -16.90 -3.69 6.59
C GLU A 49 -16.42 -3.56 8.05
N ALA A 50 -15.60 -4.52 8.51
CA ALA A 50 -15.01 -4.53 9.84
C ALA A 50 -14.10 -3.31 10.08
N ILE A 51 -13.45 -2.79 9.02
CA ILE A 51 -12.64 -1.58 9.07
C ILE A 51 -13.50 -0.33 8.82
N ALA A 52 -14.37 -0.35 7.82
CA ALA A 52 -15.11 0.83 7.39
C ALA A 52 -16.05 1.36 8.47
N THR A 53 -16.74 0.48 9.19
CA THR A 53 -17.73 0.85 10.22
C THR A 53 -17.14 1.73 11.34
N PRO A 54 -16.05 1.34 12.03
CA PRO A 54 -15.45 2.17 13.06
C PRO A 54 -14.82 3.45 12.50
N LEU A 55 -14.27 3.43 11.28
CA LEU A 55 -13.65 4.61 10.67
C LEU A 55 -14.71 5.65 10.25
N ALA A 56 -15.84 5.20 9.70
CA ALA A 56 -16.99 6.04 9.40
C ALA A 56 -17.58 6.65 10.68
N THR A 57 -17.70 5.86 11.76
CA THR A 57 -18.14 6.35 13.08
C THR A 57 -17.19 7.43 13.62
N ALA A 58 -15.90 7.30 13.32
CA ALA A 58 -14.88 8.29 13.67
C ALA A 58 -14.81 9.48 12.69
N ASN A 59 -15.66 9.56 11.67
CA ASN A 59 -15.62 10.56 10.59
C ASN A 59 -14.29 10.62 9.82
N LEU A 60 -13.55 9.52 9.76
CA LEU A 60 -12.32 9.43 8.97
C LEU A 60 -12.63 9.07 7.53
N ARG A 61 -11.95 9.72 6.59
CA ARG A 61 -12.11 9.50 5.14
C ARG A 61 -10.81 9.20 4.40
N ALA A 62 -9.67 9.35 5.07
CA ALA A 62 -8.38 8.84 4.67
C ALA A 62 -7.69 8.28 5.90
N ALA A 63 -7.24 7.03 5.83
CA ALA A 63 -6.47 6.43 6.91
C ALA A 63 -5.54 5.33 6.42
N SER A 64 -4.51 5.06 7.20
CA SER A 64 -3.76 3.82 7.12
C SER A 64 -3.95 3.01 8.40
N LEU A 65 -3.96 1.68 8.26
CA LEU A 65 -4.12 0.76 9.37
C LEU A 65 -3.03 -0.30 9.36
N VAL A 66 -2.68 -0.75 10.57
CA VAL A 66 -1.89 -1.96 10.78
C VAL A 66 -2.78 -2.98 11.49
N ILE A 67 -2.83 -4.18 10.92
CA ILE A 67 -3.47 -5.36 11.51
C ILE A 67 -2.34 -6.28 12.00
N GLU A 68 -2.40 -6.70 13.26
CA GLU A 68 -1.41 -7.57 13.88
C GLU A 68 -2.07 -8.90 14.26
N GLY A 69 -1.67 -9.97 13.60
CA GLY A 69 -2.32 -11.26 13.76
C GLY A 69 -3.72 -11.30 13.12
N GLY A 70 -4.44 -12.38 13.42
CA GLY A 70 -5.86 -12.52 13.09
C GLY A 70 -6.15 -13.77 12.29
N ALA A 71 -7.39 -14.24 12.41
CA ALA A 71 -7.87 -15.43 11.72
C ALA A 71 -9.02 -15.03 10.79
N PHE A 72 -9.02 -15.63 9.58
CA PHE A 72 -9.93 -15.27 8.51
C PHE A 72 -10.44 -16.52 7.78
N ALA A 73 -11.75 -16.58 7.56
CA ALA A 73 -12.42 -17.69 6.87
C ALA A 73 -13.82 -17.26 6.37
N PRO A 74 -14.10 -17.30 5.06
CA PRO A 74 -13.15 -17.57 3.97
C PRO A 74 -12.09 -16.46 3.82
N PHE A 75 -10.99 -16.80 3.14
CA PHE A 75 -9.88 -15.89 2.84
C PHE A 75 -9.59 -15.91 1.34
N HIS A 76 -9.51 -14.73 0.73
CA HIS A 76 -9.35 -14.58 -0.72
C HIS A 76 -8.29 -13.53 -1.04
N TYR A 77 -7.40 -13.85 -1.98
CA TYR A 77 -6.27 -12.97 -2.32
C TYR A 77 -5.85 -13.09 -3.79
N LEU A 78 -5.04 -12.12 -4.20
CA LEU A 78 -4.39 -12.02 -5.50
C LEU A 78 -2.87 -11.95 -5.30
N MET A 79 -2.14 -12.45 -6.29
CA MET A 79 -0.67 -12.37 -6.37
C MET A 79 -0.29 -11.37 -7.47
N PRO A 80 0.88 -10.72 -7.37
CA PRO A 80 1.41 -9.94 -8.49
C PRO A 80 1.65 -10.86 -9.67
N ALA A 81 1.29 -10.40 -10.87
CA ALA A 81 1.42 -11.16 -12.10
C ALA A 81 1.87 -10.27 -13.27
N LEU A 82 2.35 -10.91 -14.33
CA LEU A 82 2.63 -10.23 -15.59
C LEU A 82 1.33 -9.98 -16.33
N SER A 83 1.19 -8.79 -16.93
CA SER A 83 0.02 -8.51 -17.76
C SER A 83 0.04 -9.33 -19.06
N THR A 84 -1.13 -9.81 -19.46
CA THR A 84 -1.37 -10.51 -20.73
C THR A 84 -2.34 -9.79 -21.67
N ASP A 85 -2.89 -8.65 -21.25
CA ASP A 85 -3.94 -7.94 -21.99
C ASP A 85 -3.40 -7.01 -23.08
N GLY A 86 -2.09 -6.74 -23.06
CA GLY A 86 -1.42 -5.87 -24.03
C GLY A 86 -1.58 -4.37 -23.73
N LEU A 87 -2.13 -4.02 -22.57
CA LEU A 87 -2.30 -2.65 -22.09
C LEU A 87 -1.45 -2.39 -20.84
N HIS A 88 -1.68 -3.15 -19.77
CA HIS A 88 -1.07 -2.86 -18.47
C HIS A 88 0.39 -3.31 -18.38
N ALA A 89 1.20 -2.61 -17.57
CA ALA A 89 2.61 -2.95 -17.33
C ALA A 89 2.78 -4.11 -16.34
N ALA A 90 1.85 -4.26 -15.40
CA ALA A 90 1.74 -5.35 -14.43
C ALA A 90 0.25 -5.70 -14.25
N TRP A 91 -0.05 -6.82 -13.61
CA TRP A 91 -1.44 -7.24 -13.36
C TRP A 91 -1.55 -8.06 -12.07
N TYR A 92 -2.77 -8.46 -11.74
CA TYR A 92 -3.05 -9.44 -10.69
C TYR A 92 -3.21 -10.85 -11.28
N SER A 93 -2.90 -11.88 -10.50
CA SER A 93 -3.23 -13.27 -10.82
C SER A 93 -4.74 -13.50 -10.85
N ASP A 94 -5.14 -14.74 -11.15
CA ASP A 94 -6.46 -15.23 -10.74
C ASP A 94 -6.60 -15.25 -9.21
N THR A 95 -7.84 -15.26 -8.71
CA THR A 95 -8.14 -15.34 -7.27
C THR A 95 -7.74 -16.68 -6.66
N PHE A 96 -6.99 -16.61 -5.57
CA PHE A 96 -6.70 -17.76 -4.71
C PHE A 96 -7.67 -17.81 -3.53
N SER A 97 -8.13 -19.01 -3.19
CA SER A 97 -9.12 -19.26 -2.15
C SER A 97 -8.74 -20.49 -1.31
N PRO A 98 -7.75 -20.40 -0.41
CA PRO A 98 -7.35 -21.51 0.43
C PRO A 98 -8.53 -22.04 1.25
N ALA A 99 -8.67 -23.36 1.33
CA ALA A 99 -9.75 -24.00 2.05
C ALA A 99 -9.43 -24.09 3.56
N GLY A 100 -10.21 -23.40 4.38
CA GLY A 100 -10.06 -23.41 5.84
C GLY A 100 -9.69 -22.03 6.39
N GLU A 101 -9.27 -22.00 7.65
CA GLU A 101 -8.92 -20.75 8.34
C GLU A 101 -7.48 -20.36 8.05
N THR A 102 -7.30 -19.13 7.56
CA THR A 102 -5.99 -18.53 7.27
C THR A 102 -5.59 -17.59 8.39
N LEU A 103 -4.33 -17.67 8.83
CA LEU A 103 -3.80 -16.87 9.93
C LEU A 103 -2.95 -15.71 9.38
N MET A 104 -3.48 -14.49 9.43
CA MET A 104 -2.70 -13.30 9.10
C MET A 104 -1.61 -13.10 10.16
N GLU A 105 -0.39 -12.83 9.73
CA GLU A 105 0.69 -12.42 10.65
C GLU A 105 0.68 -10.90 10.83
N ARG A 106 0.63 -10.16 9.72
CA ARG A 106 0.58 -8.70 9.70
C ARG A 106 0.02 -8.20 8.38
N GLY A 107 -0.83 -7.18 8.44
CA GLY A 107 -1.35 -6.47 7.29
C GLY A 107 -1.16 -4.96 7.40
N ASN A 108 -0.99 -4.30 6.25
CA ASN A 108 -1.14 -2.85 6.13
C ASN A 108 -2.32 -2.54 5.20
N VAL A 109 -3.05 -1.48 5.54
CA VAL A 109 -4.29 -1.13 4.86
C VAL A 109 -4.28 0.36 4.55
N THR A 110 -4.70 0.72 3.35
CA THR A 110 -5.20 2.06 3.02
C THR A 110 -6.72 2.02 3.06
N PHE A 111 -7.33 2.96 3.78
CA PHE A 111 -8.77 3.15 3.84
C PHE A 111 -9.17 4.45 3.13
N GLY A 112 -10.22 4.35 2.33
CA GLY A 112 -10.82 5.46 1.63
C GLY A 112 -12.18 5.10 1.06
N GLU A 113 -12.42 5.55 -0.16
CA GLU A 113 -13.65 5.28 -0.89
C GLU A 113 -13.41 4.92 -2.36
N ARG A 114 -14.34 4.16 -2.93
CA ARG A 114 -14.45 3.85 -4.35
C ARG A 114 -15.92 3.90 -4.73
N ASP A 115 -16.25 4.56 -5.84
CA ASP A 115 -17.62 4.69 -6.34
C ASP A 115 -18.62 5.19 -5.28
N GLY A 116 -18.16 6.09 -4.40
CA GLY A 116 -18.94 6.67 -3.31
C GLY A 116 -19.17 5.76 -2.09
N ALA A 117 -18.62 4.55 -2.07
CA ALA A 117 -18.69 3.61 -0.96
C ALA A 117 -17.33 3.44 -0.28
N ALA A 118 -17.33 3.04 1.00
CA ALA A 118 -16.11 2.75 1.73
C ALA A 118 -15.36 1.56 1.11
N PHE A 119 -14.07 1.74 0.85
CA PHE A 119 -13.21 0.75 0.21
C PHE A 119 -11.82 0.74 0.85
N ILE A 120 -11.16 -0.42 0.84
CA ILE A 120 -9.80 -0.57 1.33
C ILE A 120 -8.88 -1.22 0.30
N HIS A 121 -7.59 -0.92 0.41
CA HIS A 121 -6.51 -1.63 -0.24
C HIS A 121 -5.64 -2.28 0.84
N CYS A 122 -5.46 -3.60 0.81
CA CYS A 122 -4.78 -4.32 1.88
C CYS A 122 -3.75 -5.31 1.33
N HIS A 123 -2.50 -5.17 1.79
CA HIS A 123 -1.45 -6.18 1.62
C HIS A 123 -1.07 -6.78 2.97
N ALA A 124 -0.72 -8.05 2.98
CA ALA A 124 -0.38 -8.76 4.22
C ALA A 124 0.58 -9.93 3.99
N THR A 125 1.08 -10.49 5.11
CA THR A 125 1.62 -11.86 5.17
C THR A 125 0.72 -12.73 6.02
N TRP A 126 0.61 -14.02 5.67
CA TRP A 126 -0.24 -14.98 6.36
C TRP A 126 0.30 -16.41 6.25
N ILE A 127 -0.28 -17.30 7.06
CA ILE A 127 -0.06 -18.75 7.04
C ILE A 127 -1.38 -19.42 6.61
N GLU A 128 -1.31 -20.20 5.53
CA GLU A 128 -2.42 -21.01 5.04
C GLU A 128 -2.63 -22.27 5.89
N PRO A 129 -3.79 -22.95 5.78
CA PRO A 129 -4.10 -24.16 6.57
C PRO A 129 -3.09 -25.31 6.44
N ASP A 130 -2.37 -25.38 5.33
CA ASP A 130 -1.31 -26.38 5.08
C ASP A 130 0.05 -25.98 5.70
N GLY A 131 0.11 -24.84 6.39
CA GLY A 131 1.32 -24.29 7.00
C GLY A 131 2.18 -23.45 6.06
N ARG A 132 1.78 -23.26 4.79
CA ARG A 132 2.51 -22.44 3.84
C ARG A 132 2.41 -20.97 4.20
N ARG A 133 3.55 -20.29 4.24
CA ARG A 133 3.61 -18.83 4.38
C ARG A 133 3.42 -18.16 3.04
N CYS A 134 2.50 -17.22 2.98
CA CYS A 134 2.10 -16.47 1.79
C CYS A 134 2.10 -14.96 2.09
N ALA A 135 2.08 -14.16 1.03
CA ALA A 135 1.90 -12.72 1.08
C ALA A 135 1.32 -12.24 -0.24
N GLY A 136 0.69 -11.06 -0.26
CA GLY A 136 0.04 -10.53 -1.46
C GLY A 136 -1.11 -9.58 -1.13
N HIS A 137 -1.98 -9.41 -2.11
CA HIS A 137 -3.11 -8.49 -2.07
C HIS A 137 -4.39 -9.20 -1.59
N ILE A 138 -5.02 -8.69 -0.54
CA ILE A 138 -6.24 -9.28 0.03
C ILE A 138 -7.47 -8.70 -0.67
N LEU A 139 -8.40 -9.58 -1.06
CA LEU A 139 -9.71 -9.18 -1.56
C LEU A 139 -10.63 -8.80 -0.38
N PRO A 140 -10.93 -7.50 -0.19
CA PRO A 140 -11.40 -7.01 1.10
C PRO A 140 -12.87 -7.30 1.39
N HIS A 141 -13.70 -7.46 0.35
CA HIS A 141 -15.11 -7.80 0.50
C HIS A 141 -15.35 -9.30 0.65
N GLU A 142 -14.42 -10.12 0.15
CA GLU A 142 -14.54 -11.57 0.11
C GLU A 142 -13.89 -12.23 1.34
N THR A 143 -12.86 -11.60 1.90
CA THR A 143 -12.18 -12.08 3.11
C THR A 143 -12.98 -11.74 4.36
N ILE A 144 -13.32 -12.75 5.16
CA ILE A 144 -14.17 -12.61 6.36
C ILE A 144 -13.36 -12.82 7.63
N VAL A 145 -13.53 -11.92 8.60
CA VAL A 145 -12.93 -12.03 9.94
C VAL A 145 -13.55 -13.22 10.68
N SER A 146 -12.76 -14.20 11.11
CA SER A 146 -13.28 -15.37 11.85
C SER A 146 -13.18 -15.21 13.37
N GLN A 147 -12.20 -14.45 13.86
CA GLN A 147 -11.98 -14.16 15.29
C GLN A 147 -11.67 -12.68 15.49
N PRO A 148 -11.92 -12.09 16.67
CA PRO A 148 -11.62 -10.69 16.91
C PRO A 148 -10.14 -10.38 16.64
N VAL A 149 -9.88 -9.39 15.79
CA VAL A 149 -8.52 -8.99 15.42
C VAL A 149 -8.27 -7.53 15.79
N ARG A 150 -7.17 -7.26 16.48
CA ARG A 150 -6.80 -5.88 16.80
C ARG A 150 -6.26 -5.16 15.57
N ALA A 151 -6.79 -3.97 15.30
CA ALA A 151 -6.25 -3.04 14.33
C ALA A 151 -5.85 -1.72 15.01
N THR A 152 -4.80 -1.07 14.50
CA THR A 152 -4.42 0.30 14.88
C THR A 152 -4.49 1.18 13.65
N VAL A 153 -5.10 2.36 13.79
CA VAL A 153 -5.34 3.30 12.69
C VAL A 153 -4.66 4.63 12.92
N TRP A 154 -4.20 5.23 11.84
CA TRP A 154 -3.78 6.63 11.72
C TRP A 154 -4.54 7.26 10.57
N GLY A 155 -5.39 8.23 10.87
CA GLY A 155 -6.25 8.87 9.87
C GLY A 155 -6.32 10.37 10.00
N VAL A 156 -6.79 10.99 8.93
CA VAL A 156 -7.00 12.43 8.82
C VAL A 156 -8.42 12.66 8.33
N GLU A 157 -9.14 13.59 8.96
CA GLU A 157 -10.53 13.92 8.64
C GLU A 157 -10.64 14.88 7.45
N THR A 158 -9.69 15.81 7.35
CA THR A 158 -9.64 16.87 6.32
C THR A 158 -9.14 16.40 4.95
N ILE A 159 -8.88 15.10 4.81
CA ILE A 159 -8.41 14.46 3.58
C ILE A 159 -9.29 13.24 3.30
N ARG A 160 -9.66 13.04 2.04
CA ARG A 160 -10.24 11.79 1.52
C ARG A 160 -9.19 11.02 0.76
N MET A 161 -9.22 9.70 0.84
CA MET A 161 -8.53 8.85 -0.11
C MET A 161 -9.56 8.30 -1.09
N VAL A 162 -9.44 8.60 -2.38
CA VAL A 162 -10.44 8.25 -3.40
C VAL A 162 -9.80 7.34 -4.43
N SER A 163 -10.45 6.22 -4.74
CA SER A 163 -9.99 5.28 -5.76
C SER A 163 -10.68 5.57 -7.09
N GLU A 164 -9.93 6.08 -8.06
CA GLU A 164 -10.43 6.55 -9.36
C GLU A 164 -9.55 6.05 -10.52
N PRO A 165 -10.06 6.02 -11.77
CA PRO A 165 -9.27 5.68 -12.94
C PRO A 165 -8.06 6.61 -13.11
N ASP A 166 -6.89 6.02 -13.25
CA ASP A 166 -5.63 6.72 -13.46
C ASP A 166 -5.17 6.59 -14.91
N ALA A 167 -4.91 7.75 -15.54
CA ALA A 167 -4.59 7.81 -16.95
C ALA A 167 -3.20 7.25 -17.28
N GLU A 168 -2.23 7.32 -16.35
CA GLU A 168 -0.87 6.83 -16.59
C GLU A 168 -0.84 5.31 -16.60
N THR A 169 -1.42 4.68 -15.58
CA THR A 169 -1.33 3.22 -15.33
C THR A 169 -2.48 2.41 -15.92
N ALA A 170 -3.59 3.08 -16.29
CA ALA A 170 -4.87 2.47 -16.66
C ALA A 170 -5.56 1.66 -15.54
N PHE A 171 -5.05 1.71 -14.31
CA PHE A 171 -5.70 1.12 -13.14
C PHE A 171 -6.66 2.11 -12.46
N THR A 172 -7.60 1.58 -11.67
CA THR A 172 -8.34 2.37 -10.67
C THR A 172 -7.58 2.34 -9.36
N ILE A 173 -6.97 3.46 -8.95
CA ILE A 173 -6.04 3.53 -7.81
C ILE A 173 -6.38 4.67 -6.87
N PHE A 174 -5.96 4.52 -5.62
CA PHE A 174 -6.18 5.53 -4.59
C PHE A 174 -5.28 6.75 -4.80
N HIS A 175 -5.87 7.94 -4.63
CA HIS A 175 -5.15 9.21 -4.50
C HIS A 175 -5.78 10.09 -3.40
N PRO A 176 -4.99 10.94 -2.73
CA PRO A 176 -5.50 11.80 -1.67
C PRO A 176 -6.13 13.07 -2.24
N VAL A 177 -7.29 13.48 -1.70
CA VAL A 177 -8.00 14.71 -2.06
C VAL A 177 -8.28 15.51 -0.80
N PRO A 178 -7.84 16.77 -0.69
CA PRO A 178 -8.16 17.63 0.44
C PRO A 178 -9.65 18.01 0.40
N VAL A 179 -10.34 17.98 1.54
CA VAL A 179 -11.76 18.37 1.63
C VAL A 179 -11.97 19.69 2.36
N SER A 180 -11.11 19.99 3.33
CA SER A 180 -11.18 21.20 4.13
C SER A 180 -9.82 21.51 4.74
N GLU A 181 -9.68 22.71 5.30
CA GLU A 181 -8.52 23.04 6.13
C GLU A 181 -8.66 22.44 7.53
N PRO A 182 -7.54 22.13 8.23
CA PRO A 182 -7.55 21.77 9.64
C PRO A 182 -8.15 22.88 10.51
N ALA A 183 -8.92 22.51 11.53
CA ALA A 183 -9.46 23.50 12.47
C ALA A 183 -8.34 23.97 13.41
N ALA A 184 -8.37 25.25 13.80
CA ALA A 184 -7.36 25.83 14.70
C ALA A 184 -7.32 25.17 16.10
N GLU A 185 -8.38 24.47 16.48
CA GLU A 185 -8.54 23.77 17.76
C GLU A 185 -8.08 22.32 17.72
N ASP A 186 -7.73 21.78 16.54
CA ASP A 186 -7.27 20.41 16.40
C ASP A 186 -5.85 20.25 16.97
N THR A 187 -5.69 19.36 17.95
CA THR A 187 -4.44 19.18 18.73
C THR A 187 -3.69 17.87 18.44
N GLY A 188 -4.07 17.14 17.40
CA GLY A 188 -3.40 15.90 16.99
C GLY A 188 -2.06 16.13 16.28
N PRO A 189 -1.24 15.07 16.13
CA PRO A 189 0.01 15.16 15.38
C PRO A 189 -0.27 15.53 13.92
N ARG A 190 0.67 16.24 13.26
CA ARG A 190 0.54 16.50 11.82
C ARG A 190 0.78 15.20 11.07
N THR A 191 -0.18 14.83 10.22
CA THR A 191 -0.15 13.58 9.46
C THR A 191 -0.31 13.87 7.98
N ILE A 192 0.56 13.29 7.17
CA ILE A 192 0.54 13.35 5.71
C ILE A 192 -0.12 12.08 5.18
N ILE A 193 -1.08 12.26 4.27
CA ILE A 193 -1.57 11.19 3.38
C ILE A 193 -1.01 11.48 1.99
N ALA A 194 -0.41 10.47 1.38
CA ALA A 194 0.27 10.64 0.10
C ALA A 194 0.10 9.44 -0.84
N ARG A 195 0.36 9.70 -2.11
CA ARG A 195 0.50 8.73 -3.19
C ARG A 195 1.75 9.05 -3.99
N VAL A 196 2.52 8.03 -4.37
CA VAL A 196 3.67 8.15 -5.28
C VAL A 196 3.37 7.44 -6.60
N CYS A 197 3.66 8.10 -7.71
CA CYS A 197 3.43 7.60 -9.07
C CYS A 197 4.48 6.56 -9.50
N PRO A 198 4.24 5.81 -10.60
CA PRO A 198 5.20 4.86 -11.16
C PRO A 198 6.61 5.44 -11.39
N ASN A 199 7.61 4.57 -11.41
CA ASN A 199 9.01 4.86 -11.74
C ASN A 199 9.75 5.83 -10.81
N GLU A 200 9.10 6.38 -9.78
CA GLU A 200 9.76 7.19 -8.77
C GLU A 200 10.42 6.30 -7.71
N ASP A 201 11.66 6.62 -7.33
CA ASP A 201 12.28 6.00 -6.16
C ASP A 201 11.50 6.35 -4.89
N ILE A 202 11.00 5.33 -4.19
CA ILE A 202 10.14 5.51 -3.03
C ILE A 202 10.83 6.28 -1.89
N THR A 203 12.15 6.08 -1.72
CA THR A 203 12.92 6.77 -0.67
C THR A 203 13.04 8.25 -0.97
N GLY A 204 13.47 8.60 -2.19
CA GLY A 204 13.55 9.99 -2.64
C GLY A 204 12.21 10.71 -2.62
N ALA A 205 11.12 10.03 -3.00
CA ALA A 205 9.77 10.58 -2.98
C ALA A 205 9.31 10.90 -1.55
N LEU A 206 9.50 9.99 -0.59
CA LEU A 206 9.18 10.20 0.83
C LEU A 206 9.95 11.39 1.44
N GLU A 207 11.23 11.51 1.13
CA GLU A 207 12.04 12.68 1.55
C GLU A 207 11.51 13.98 0.93
N ALA A 208 11.11 13.96 -0.34
CA ALA A 208 10.53 15.12 -1.02
C ALA A 208 9.18 15.53 -0.44
N ILE A 209 8.32 14.56 -0.11
CA ILE A 209 7.04 14.76 0.57
C ILE A 209 7.27 15.41 1.95
N CYS A 210 8.19 14.88 2.76
CA CYS A 210 8.51 15.48 4.06
C CYS A 210 9.00 16.93 3.91
N ARG A 211 9.87 17.20 2.93
CA ARG A 211 10.32 18.58 2.64
C ARG A 211 9.17 19.50 2.20
N LYS A 212 8.25 19.03 1.33
CA LYS A 212 7.07 19.79 0.88
C LYS A 212 6.22 20.28 2.06
N HIS A 213 6.09 19.44 3.10
CA HIS A 213 5.28 19.74 4.29
C HIS A 213 6.09 20.27 5.48
N GLY A 214 7.40 20.48 5.33
CA GLY A 214 8.27 21.00 6.38
C GLY A 214 8.55 20.05 7.54
N PHE A 215 8.36 18.73 7.36
CA PHE A 215 8.64 17.73 8.40
C PHE A 215 10.15 17.49 8.49
N ALA A 216 10.74 17.74 9.67
CA ALA A 216 12.15 17.43 9.92
C ALA A 216 12.40 15.92 10.14
N GLY A 217 11.37 15.23 10.61
CA GLY A 217 11.34 13.79 10.84
C GLY A 217 9.91 13.28 10.78
N ALA A 218 9.71 12.07 10.26
CA ALA A 218 8.40 11.47 10.13
C ALA A 218 8.45 9.96 10.35
N HIS A 219 7.50 9.43 11.12
CA HIS A 219 7.28 8.00 11.24
C HIS A 219 6.40 7.50 10.09
N LEU A 220 6.82 6.40 9.44
CA LEU A 220 5.96 5.70 8.49
C LEU A 220 4.93 4.89 9.30
N ARG A 221 3.67 5.31 9.25
CA ARG A 221 2.56 4.66 9.97
C ARG A 221 1.88 3.58 9.13
N GLY A 222 1.99 3.68 7.82
CA GLY A 222 1.71 2.60 6.91
C GLY A 222 1.99 2.97 5.46
N GLY A 223 1.88 1.96 4.61
CA GLY A 223 1.94 2.13 3.18
C GLY A 223 1.77 0.81 2.46
N VAL A 224 1.06 0.88 1.33
CA VAL A 224 0.68 -0.23 0.48
C VAL A 224 0.98 0.18 -0.96
N GLY A 225 1.60 -0.70 -1.73
CA GLY A 225 1.93 -0.38 -3.11
C GLY A 225 2.69 -1.49 -3.80
N SER A 226 3.28 -1.14 -4.94
CA SER A 226 4.06 -2.06 -5.77
C SER A 226 5.40 -1.45 -6.17
N LEU A 227 6.44 -2.29 -6.28
CA LEU A 227 7.79 -1.89 -6.70
C LEU A 227 8.27 -2.72 -7.90
N ILE A 228 9.18 -2.15 -8.69
CA ILE A 228 9.87 -2.87 -9.78
C ILE A 228 11.03 -3.65 -9.17
N GLY A 229 10.70 -4.78 -8.53
CA GLY A 229 11.65 -5.53 -7.71
C GLY A 229 12.11 -4.74 -6.48
N ALA A 230 13.21 -5.18 -5.85
CA ALA A 230 13.80 -4.47 -4.70
C ALA A 230 15.32 -4.57 -4.64
N ARG A 231 15.95 -3.54 -4.08
CA ARG A 231 17.27 -3.61 -3.46
C ARG A 231 17.17 -3.30 -1.98
N TYR A 232 17.75 -4.19 -1.19
CA TYR A 232 17.84 -4.03 0.24
C TYR A 232 19.23 -3.56 0.65
N ALA A 233 19.31 -2.84 1.77
CA ALA A 233 20.55 -2.31 2.32
C ALA A 233 21.55 -3.42 2.74
N ASP A 234 21.08 -4.65 2.94
CA ASP A 234 21.92 -5.83 3.23
C ASP A 234 22.50 -6.48 1.96
N GLY A 235 22.19 -5.96 0.78
CA GLY A 235 22.62 -6.47 -0.51
C GLY A 235 21.68 -7.51 -1.13
N THR A 236 20.60 -7.90 -0.44
CA THR A 236 19.56 -8.76 -1.01
C THR A 236 18.89 -8.06 -2.20
N ARG A 237 18.58 -8.82 -3.25
CA ARG A 237 17.99 -8.31 -4.49
C ARG A 237 16.80 -9.16 -4.91
N VAL A 238 15.75 -8.47 -5.36
CA VAL A 238 14.60 -9.09 -6.04
C VAL A 238 14.56 -8.51 -7.45
N ASP A 239 14.78 -9.37 -8.44
CA ASP A 239 14.72 -9.02 -9.85
C ASP A 239 13.38 -9.48 -10.43
N ASP A 240 12.41 -8.58 -10.35
CA ASP A 240 11.06 -8.73 -10.90
C ASP A 240 10.59 -7.37 -11.44
N ILE A 241 9.55 -7.38 -12.28
CA ILE A 241 8.91 -6.18 -12.79
C ILE A 241 7.64 -5.84 -12.02
N ALA A 242 7.03 -6.81 -11.34
CA ALA A 242 5.81 -6.61 -10.55
C ALA A 242 5.96 -7.26 -9.17
N THR A 243 5.75 -6.49 -8.12
CA THR A 243 5.77 -6.97 -6.73
C THR A 243 4.64 -6.30 -5.96
N GLU A 244 4.06 -7.00 -5.00
CA GLU A 244 3.17 -6.36 -4.01
C GLU A 244 3.95 -6.15 -2.72
N VAL A 245 3.82 -4.95 -2.13
CA VAL A 245 4.63 -4.55 -0.98
C VAL A 245 3.79 -3.83 0.06
N PHE A 246 4.23 -3.91 1.31
CA PHE A 246 3.75 -3.02 2.36
C PHE A 246 4.87 -2.64 3.33
N ILE A 247 4.72 -1.46 3.93
CA ILE A 247 5.64 -0.94 4.93
C ILE A 247 5.41 -1.67 6.26
N THR A 248 6.50 -2.16 6.83
CA THR A 248 6.54 -2.79 8.16
C THR A 248 7.13 -1.89 9.23
N GLY A 249 7.87 -0.85 8.83
CA GLY A 249 8.38 0.18 9.72
C GLY A 249 9.23 1.17 8.94
N GLY A 250 9.55 2.30 9.56
CA GLY A 250 10.48 3.24 8.98
C GLY A 250 10.40 4.64 9.56
N PHE A 251 11.40 5.42 9.21
CA PHE A 251 11.54 6.81 9.59
C PHE A 251 12.13 7.59 8.43
N VAL A 252 11.54 8.74 8.11
CA VAL A 252 12.07 9.68 7.12
C VAL A 252 12.69 10.84 7.89
N SER A 253 13.90 11.26 7.51
CA SER A 253 14.59 12.37 8.16
C SER A 253 15.01 13.43 7.13
N ALA A 254 15.07 14.68 7.57
CA ALA A 254 15.72 15.75 6.82
C ALA A 254 17.22 15.47 6.56
N ASP A 255 17.86 14.66 7.41
CA ASP A 255 19.15 14.05 7.10
C ASP A 255 18.90 12.69 6.42
N ALA A 256 19.01 12.66 5.09
CA ALA A 256 18.74 11.50 4.26
C ALA A 256 19.49 10.22 4.69
N ARG A 257 20.62 10.34 5.39
CA ARG A 257 21.39 9.17 5.91
C ARG A 257 20.66 8.43 7.04
N ARG A 258 19.70 9.08 7.67
CA ARG A 258 18.88 8.52 8.75
C ARG A 258 17.51 8.04 8.26
N THR A 259 17.19 8.24 6.99
CA THR A 259 15.97 7.71 6.38
C THR A 259 16.11 6.19 6.23
N ARG A 260 15.12 5.45 6.74
CA ARG A 260 15.02 3.99 6.65
C ARG A 260 13.59 3.57 6.38
N ILE A 261 13.41 2.65 5.44
CA ILE A 261 12.10 2.13 5.04
C ILE A 261 12.21 0.61 5.05
N GLU A 262 11.54 -0.02 6.01
CA GLU A 262 11.46 -1.48 6.10
C GLU A 262 10.16 -1.95 5.44
N ILE A 263 10.28 -2.83 4.45
CA ILE A 263 9.12 -3.41 3.76
C ILE A 263 9.10 -4.93 3.90
N THR A 264 7.92 -5.49 3.70
CA THR A 264 7.78 -6.87 3.21
C THR A 264 7.19 -6.82 1.81
N MET A 265 7.64 -7.72 0.93
CA MET A 265 7.08 -7.86 -0.41
C MET A 265 6.95 -9.32 -0.83
N VAL A 266 6.17 -9.52 -1.88
CA VAL A 266 6.09 -10.77 -2.63
C VAL A 266 6.31 -10.53 -4.12
N ASP A 267 7.09 -11.39 -4.76
CA ASP A 267 7.34 -11.36 -6.20
C ASP A 267 6.33 -12.20 -7.00
N THR A 268 6.40 -12.15 -8.34
CA THR A 268 5.48 -12.89 -9.24
C THR A 268 5.58 -14.41 -9.13
N LYS A 269 6.62 -14.93 -8.45
CA LYS A 269 6.85 -16.35 -8.20
C LYS A 269 6.42 -16.76 -6.79
N GLY A 270 5.88 -15.84 -6.00
CA GLY A 270 5.51 -16.07 -4.61
C GLY A 270 6.67 -16.01 -3.62
N GLY A 271 7.85 -15.54 -4.05
CA GLY A 271 9.01 -15.32 -3.19
C GLY A 271 8.77 -14.14 -2.24
N ILE A 272 8.85 -14.39 -0.93
CA ILE A 272 8.62 -13.37 0.10
C ILE A 272 9.97 -12.88 0.63
N THR A 273 10.18 -11.57 0.61
CA THR A 273 11.38 -10.93 1.19
C THR A 273 10.99 -9.80 2.14
N ARG A 274 11.89 -9.48 3.06
CA ARG A 274 11.73 -8.40 4.04
C ARG A 274 13.08 -7.77 4.33
N GLY A 275 13.11 -6.45 4.47
CA GLY A 275 14.30 -5.71 4.87
C GLY A 275 14.18 -4.20 4.68
N ASP A 276 15.24 -3.49 5.05
CA ASP A 276 15.39 -2.06 4.77
C ASP A 276 15.76 -1.85 3.29
N LEU A 277 15.05 -0.95 2.62
CA LEU A 277 15.34 -0.57 1.25
C LEU A 277 16.64 0.22 1.12
N GLU A 278 17.39 -0.06 0.05
CA GLU A 278 18.46 0.80 -0.42
C GLU A 278 17.89 2.09 -1.04
N ARG A 279 18.52 3.22 -0.77
CA ARG A 279 18.07 4.51 -1.31
C ARG A 279 18.42 4.64 -2.79
N GLY A 280 17.46 5.09 -3.61
CA GLY A 280 17.71 5.48 -5.00
C GLY A 280 17.57 4.35 -6.04
N ASP A 281 17.26 3.12 -5.62
CA ASP A 281 17.12 1.97 -6.52
C ASP A 281 15.89 1.11 -6.16
N ASN A 282 14.80 1.76 -5.72
CA ASN A 282 13.52 1.11 -5.45
C ASN A 282 12.36 1.89 -6.08
N PRO A 283 12.24 1.86 -7.42
CA PRO A 283 11.19 2.57 -8.13
C PRO A 283 9.82 1.90 -7.98
N VAL A 284 8.79 2.72 -7.85
CA VAL A 284 7.38 2.30 -7.80
C VAL A 284 6.96 1.64 -9.12
N CYS A 285 6.20 0.55 -9.04
CA CYS A 285 5.67 -0.15 -10.21
C CYS A 285 4.37 0.49 -10.70
N ILE A 286 3.30 0.49 -9.91
CA ILE A 286 1.99 1.08 -10.28
C ILE A 286 1.65 2.29 -9.40
N THR A 287 1.72 2.14 -8.09
CA THR A 287 1.43 3.21 -7.13
C THR A 287 1.99 2.84 -5.76
N PHE A 288 2.17 3.85 -4.90
CA PHE A 288 2.48 3.63 -3.50
C PHE A 288 1.70 4.62 -2.63
N GLU A 289 0.80 4.08 -1.82
CA GLU A 289 -0.06 4.81 -0.90
C GLU A 289 0.63 4.88 0.47
N LEU A 290 0.61 6.05 1.12
CA LEU A 290 1.47 6.33 2.27
C LEU A 290 0.74 7.14 3.35
N CYS A 291 1.07 6.84 4.61
CA CYS A 291 0.69 7.63 5.78
C CYS A 291 1.92 7.90 6.64
N LEU A 292 2.25 9.19 6.83
CA LEU A 292 3.38 9.65 7.62
C LEU A 292 2.88 10.53 8.78
N GLU A 293 3.42 10.34 9.96
CA GLU A 293 3.14 11.17 11.14
C GLU A 293 4.41 11.93 11.54
N GLU A 294 4.31 13.24 11.77
CA GLU A 294 5.43 14.07 12.22
C GLU A 294 6.00 13.57 13.55
N ALA A 295 7.32 13.61 13.70
CA ALA A 295 8.05 13.10 14.85
C ALA A 295 8.26 14.14 15.97
#